data_AF-A0A2A4ISJ6-F1
#
_entry.id   AF-A0A2A4ISJ6-F1
#
_cell.length_a   1.000
_cell.length_b   1.000
_cell.length_c   1.000
_cell.angle_alpha   90.00
_cell.angle_beta   90.00
_cell.angle_gamma   90.00
#
_symmetry.space_group_name_H-M   'P 1'
#
loop_
_entity.id
_entity.type
_entity.pdbx_description
1 polymer ?
#
loop_
_entity_poly.entity_id
_entity_poly.type
_entity_poly.pdbx_seq_one_letter_code
_entity_poly.pdbx_strand_id
1 'polypeptide(L)'
;MIVGNFEINVKQKNEISDELIGIFQRGIKGFYGASRELMLYLGKQLVNGTNYAYITRCTPATLNPIPYYELMVINIDTEGKASIARRETIIESSQIGTVGGIICSSSYEAAIQENKSAESKHLLDLFDKGVSHISDFDYKADLYLGHKIVKGCKYYYLAEAKDKKGKNSIKLIVIYSFMEEIEISGIEDIL
;
A
#
# COMPACT_ATOMS: atom_id res chain seq x y z
N MET A 1 -27.06 -1.37 12.91
CA MET A 1 -26.19 -2.03 11.91
C MET A 1 -24.77 -1.89 12.46
N ILE A 2 -24.15 -2.98 12.92
CA ILE A 2 -22.78 -2.91 13.43
C ILE A 2 -21.88 -2.79 12.19
N VAL A 3 -21.28 -1.62 12.00
CA VAL A 3 -20.20 -1.41 11.03
C VAL A 3 -19.08 -2.37 11.45
N GLY A 4 -18.80 -3.38 10.63
CA GLY A 4 -17.77 -4.37 10.93
C GLY A 4 -16.37 -3.79 10.77
N ASN A 5 -15.34 -4.43 11.32
CA ASN A 5 -13.96 -4.14 10.89
C ASN A 5 -13.74 -4.65 9.46
N PHE A 6 -12.66 -4.22 8.79
CA PHE A 6 -12.27 -4.82 7.53
C PHE A 6 -11.91 -6.30 7.74
N GLU A 7 -12.45 -7.15 6.87
CA GLU A 7 -11.97 -8.51 6.63
C GLU A 7 -10.81 -8.41 5.63
N ILE A 8 -9.59 -8.46 6.16
CA ILE A 8 -8.35 -8.37 5.38
C ILE A 8 -8.12 -9.68 4.62
N ASN A 9 -7.89 -9.54 3.31
CA ASN A 9 -7.57 -10.61 2.39
C ASN A 9 -6.76 -10.01 1.23
N VAL A 10 -5.47 -9.81 1.48
CA VAL A 10 -4.60 -9.12 0.53
C VAL A 10 -4.47 -9.94 -0.74
N LYS A 11 -4.67 -9.30 -1.90
CA LYS A 11 -4.42 -9.89 -3.22
C LYS A 11 -3.42 -9.03 -3.97
N GLN A 12 -2.39 -9.69 -4.46
CA GLN A 12 -1.40 -9.10 -5.35
C GLN A 12 -2.02 -8.78 -6.70
N LYS A 13 -1.45 -7.81 -7.44
CA LYS A 13 -2.02 -7.25 -8.68
C LYS A 13 -2.47 -8.31 -9.71
N ASN A 14 -1.72 -9.41 -9.84
CA ASN A 14 -2.00 -10.53 -10.74
C ASN A 14 -3.04 -11.53 -10.21
N GLU A 15 -3.42 -11.44 -8.95
CA GLU A 15 -4.40 -12.31 -8.27
C GLU A 15 -5.74 -11.60 -7.99
N ILE A 16 -5.85 -10.33 -8.35
CA ILE A 16 -7.09 -9.56 -8.24
C ILE A 16 -8.06 -10.05 -9.33
N SER A 17 -9.21 -10.57 -8.92
CA SER A 17 -10.25 -11.02 -9.83
C SER A 17 -10.86 -9.87 -10.64
N ASP A 18 -11.37 -10.16 -11.84
CA ASP A 18 -12.06 -9.20 -12.70
C ASP A 18 -13.24 -8.49 -12.01
N GLU A 19 -13.94 -9.17 -11.09
CA GLU A 19 -15.01 -8.54 -10.30
C GLU A 19 -14.49 -7.37 -9.45
N LEU A 20 -13.41 -7.61 -8.69
CA LEU A 20 -12.77 -6.61 -7.84
C LEU A 20 -12.14 -5.48 -8.67
N ILE A 21 -11.58 -5.80 -9.83
CA ILE A 21 -11.10 -4.80 -10.80
C ILE A 21 -12.27 -3.97 -11.32
N GLY A 22 -13.41 -4.60 -11.63
CA GLY A 22 -14.62 -3.94 -12.09
C GLY A 22 -15.22 -3.01 -11.05
N ILE A 23 -15.22 -3.39 -9.77
CA ILE A 23 -15.61 -2.51 -8.65
C ILE A 23 -14.70 -1.29 -8.62
N PHE A 24 -13.38 -1.51 -8.69
CA PHE A 24 -12.41 -0.42 -8.72
C PHE A 24 -12.69 0.56 -9.87
N GLN A 25 -12.79 0.04 -11.10
CA GLN A 25 -13.06 0.83 -12.30
C GLN A 25 -14.38 1.60 -12.24
N ARG A 26 -15.46 0.99 -11.71
CA ARG A 26 -16.74 1.68 -11.51
C ARG A 26 -16.62 2.81 -10.49
N GLY A 27 -15.90 2.59 -9.39
CA GLY A 27 -15.71 3.59 -8.33
C GLY A 27 -14.89 4.79 -8.79
N ILE A 28 -13.90 4.61 -9.67
CA ILE A 28 -13.11 5.71 -10.23
C ILE A 28 -13.65 6.28 -11.54
N LYS A 29 -14.79 5.78 -12.03
CA LYS A 29 -15.39 6.27 -13.28
C LYS A 29 -15.72 7.75 -13.14
N GLY A 30 -15.20 8.56 -14.06
CA GLY A 30 -15.36 10.03 -14.02
C GLY A 30 -14.38 10.75 -13.10
N PHE A 31 -13.44 10.01 -12.46
CA PHE A 31 -12.40 10.59 -11.62
C PHE A 31 -11.11 10.83 -12.42
N TYR A 32 -10.99 12.03 -12.99
CA TYR A 32 -9.88 12.43 -13.87
C TYR A 32 -8.72 13.08 -13.11
N GLY A 33 -7.69 13.53 -13.83
CA GLY A 33 -6.57 14.30 -13.28
C GLY A 33 -5.37 13.49 -12.80
N ALA A 34 -5.46 12.16 -12.77
CA ALA A 34 -4.32 11.28 -12.55
C ALA A 34 -4.55 9.92 -13.20
N SER A 35 -3.47 9.32 -13.73
CA SER A 35 -3.44 7.89 -14.00
C SER A 35 -3.40 7.12 -12.69
N ARG A 36 -4.15 6.02 -12.59
CA ARG A 36 -4.24 5.18 -11.39
C ARG A 36 -3.95 3.74 -11.75
N GLU A 37 -2.90 3.21 -11.17
CA GLU A 37 -2.50 1.82 -11.32
C GLU A 37 -2.92 1.08 -10.05
N LEU A 38 -3.76 0.05 -10.21
CA LEU A 38 -4.17 -0.80 -9.09
C LEU A 38 -3.00 -1.70 -8.70
N MET A 39 -2.63 -1.65 -7.42
CA MET A 39 -1.45 -2.33 -6.88
C MET A 39 -1.84 -3.51 -5.97
N LEU A 40 -2.77 -3.29 -5.05
CA LEU A 40 -3.29 -4.30 -4.15
C LEU A 40 -4.81 -4.16 -3.98
N TYR A 41 -5.48 -5.28 -3.75
CA TYR A 41 -6.74 -5.31 -3.02
C TYR A 41 -6.44 -5.74 -1.58
N LEU A 42 -6.99 -5.04 -0.58
CA LEU A 42 -6.67 -5.27 0.83
C LEU A 42 -7.73 -6.08 1.56
N GLY A 43 -9.00 -5.92 1.20
CA GLY A 43 -10.11 -6.53 1.94
C GLY A 43 -11.43 -5.79 1.76
N LYS A 44 -12.44 -6.29 2.48
CA LYS A 44 -13.81 -5.75 2.42
C LYS A 44 -14.37 -5.48 3.80
N GLN A 45 -15.38 -4.63 3.89
CA GLN A 45 -16.06 -4.29 5.13
C GLN A 45 -17.56 -4.13 4.87
N LEU A 46 -18.38 -4.85 5.64
CA LEU A 46 -19.84 -4.75 5.55
C LEU A 46 -20.33 -3.49 6.27
N VAL A 47 -21.08 -2.66 5.54
CA VAL A 47 -21.64 -1.38 5.99
C VAL A 47 -23.06 -1.22 5.41
N ASN A 48 -23.52 -0.01 5.15
CA ASN A 48 -24.66 0.19 4.24
C ASN A 48 -24.20 -0.07 2.80
N GLY A 49 -24.22 -1.35 2.40
CA GLY A 49 -23.48 -1.85 1.24
C GLY A 49 -22.17 -2.52 1.65
N THR A 50 -21.19 -2.55 0.76
CA THR A 50 -19.87 -3.14 1.02
C THR A 50 -18.76 -2.19 0.60
N ASN A 51 -17.85 -1.89 1.53
CA ASN A 51 -16.60 -1.20 1.25
C ASN A 51 -15.55 -2.19 0.76
N TYR A 52 -14.81 -1.84 -0.28
CA TYR A 52 -13.67 -2.58 -0.81
C TYR A 52 -12.45 -1.66 -0.78
N ALA A 53 -11.38 -2.11 -0.14
CA ALA A 53 -10.16 -1.32 0.03
C ALA A 53 -9.08 -1.74 -0.97
N TYR A 54 -8.42 -0.75 -1.55
CA TYR A 54 -7.40 -0.90 -2.56
C TYR A 54 -6.21 0.01 -2.29
N ILE A 55 -5.04 -0.41 -2.74
CA ILE A 55 -3.86 0.46 -2.87
C ILE A 55 -3.67 0.78 -4.33
N THR A 56 -3.52 2.07 -4.62
CA THR A 56 -3.23 2.54 -5.97
C THR A 56 -1.96 3.35 -5.99
N ARG A 57 -1.19 3.20 -7.07
CA ARG A 57 -0.13 4.13 -7.43
C ARG A 57 -0.73 5.17 -8.37
N CYS A 58 -0.59 6.43 -8.04
CA CYS A 58 -1.16 7.55 -8.78
C CYS A 58 -0.07 8.38 -9.44
N THR A 59 -0.32 8.80 -10.67
CA THR A 59 0.54 9.74 -11.40
C THR A 59 -0.31 10.90 -11.91
N PRO A 60 -0.21 12.10 -11.32
CA PRO A 60 -0.96 13.28 -11.75
C PRO A 60 -0.74 13.62 -13.22
N ALA A 61 -1.78 14.12 -13.89
CA ALA A 61 -1.71 14.58 -15.28
C ALA A 61 -1.21 16.03 -15.35
N THR A 62 0.06 16.25 -14.97
CA THR A 62 0.71 17.57 -14.92
C THR A 62 2.06 17.55 -15.64
N LEU A 63 2.63 18.71 -15.97
CA LEU A 63 3.92 18.81 -16.67
C LEU A 63 5.06 18.09 -15.93
N ASN A 64 5.09 18.20 -14.60
CA ASN A 64 6.07 17.56 -13.73
C ASN A 64 5.33 16.70 -12.69
N PRO A 65 4.90 15.49 -13.07
CA PRO A 65 4.07 14.65 -12.20
C PRO A 65 4.86 14.21 -10.97
N ILE A 66 4.22 14.32 -9.82
CA ILE A 66 4.74 13.83 -8.54
C ILE A 66 3.92 12.58 -8.19
N PRO A 67 4.48 11.37 -8.35
CA PRO A 67 3.76 10.15 -8.05
C PRO A 67 3.49 9.99 -6.54
N TYR A 68 2.41 9.31 -6.21
CA TYR A 68 2.05 9.00 -4.82
C TYR A 68 1.32 7.65 -4.74
N TYR A 69 1.28 7.08 -3.54
CA TYR A 69 0.42 5.94 -3.23
C TYR A 69 -0.76 6.40 -2.39
N GLU A 70 -1.95 5.91 -2.69
CA GLU A 70 -3.15 6.18 -1.89
C GLU A 70 -3.89 4.89 -1.51
N LEU A 71 -4.48 4.91 -0.31
CA LEU A 71 -5.58 4.04 0.06
C LEU A 71 -6.84 4.57 -0.61
N MET A 72 -7.55 3.70 -1.32
CA MET A 72 -8.87 3.99 -1.89
C MET A 72 -9.88 2.97 -1.40
N VAL A 73 -10.94 3.45 -0.74
CA VAL A 73 -12.08 2.63 -0.33
C VAL A 73 -13.26 2.98 -1.22
N ILE A 74 -13.76 1.98 -1.94
CA ILE A 74 -14.92 2.09 -2.81
C ILE A 74 -16.09 1.35 -2.16
N ASN A 75 -17.19 2.06 -1.95
CA ASN A 75 -18.44 1.48 -1.49
C ASN A 75 -19.30 1.06 -2.68
N ILE A 76 -19.82 -0.16 -2.62
CA ILE A 76 -20.96 -0.60 -3.43
C ILE A 76 -22.19 -0.58 -2.53
N ASP A 77 -23.15 0.29 -2.80
CA ASP A 77 -24.36 0.37 -2.00
C ASP A 77 -25.30 -0.82 -2.24
N THR A 78 -26.43 -0.84 -1.53
CA THR A 78 -27.44 -1.91 -1.64
C THR A 78 -28.12 -1.99 -3.01
N GLU A 79 -28.01 -0.96 -3.84
CA GLU A 79 -28.53 -0.91 -5.21
C GLU A 79 -27.44 -1.27 -6.26
N GLY A 80 -26.21 -1.55 -5.81
CA GLY A 80 -25.09 -1.92 -6.67
C GLY A 80 -24.32 -0.72 -7.26
N LYS A 81 -24.60 0.51 -6.81
CA LYS A 81 -23.92 1.71 -7.28
C LYS A 81 -22.58 1.89 -6.56
N ALA A 82 -21.54 2.17 -7.33
CA ALA A 82 -20.20 2.41 -6.81
C ALA A 82 -19.98 3.89 -6.46
N SER A 83 -19.31 4.15 -5.33
CA SER A 83 -18.85 5.49 -4.95
C SER A 83 -17.56 5.41 -4.12
N ILE A 84 -16.77 6.48 -4.13
CA ILE A 84 -15.56 6.58 -3.32
C ILE A 84 -15.97 6.97 -1.89
N ALA A 85 -15.70 6.11 -0.92
CA ALA A 85 -16.03 6.32 0.49
C ALA A 85 -14.87 6.94 1.29
N ARG A 86 -13.63 6.56 0.98
CA ARG A 86 -12.41 7.12 1.61
C ARG A 86 -11.28 7.17 0.60
N ARG A 87 -10.48 8.23 0.68
CA ARG A 87 -9.19 8.36 -0.01
C ARG A 87 -8.17 8.96 0.93
N GLU A 88 -6.96 8.43 0.89
CA GLU A 88 -5.90 8.89 1.77
C GLU A 88 -4.55 8.63 1.12
N THR A 89 -3.74 9.68 0.99
CA THR A 89 -2.36 9.56 0.52
C THR A 89 -1.53 8.90 1.62
N ILE A 90 -0.83 7.81 1.28
CA ILE A 90 0.03 7.06 2.20
C ILE A 90 1.44 7.64 2.15
N ILE A 91 2.01 7.75 0.96
CA ILE A 91 3.26 8.47 0.71
C ILE A 91 3.18 9.20 -0.62
N GLU A 92 3.94 10.28 -0.75
CA GLU A 92 4.06 11.07 -1.98
C GLU A 92 5.54 11.31 -2.27
N SER A 93 5.93 11.21 -3.55
CA SER A 93 7.27 11.58 -3.98
C SER A 93 7.53 13.05 -3.68
N SER A 94 8.76 13.42 -3.42
CA SER A 94 9.14 14.82 -3.39
C SER A 94 9.35 15.36 -4.80
N GLN A 95 9.33 16.69 -4.93
CA GLN A 95 9.66 17.35 -6.19
C GLN A 95 11.07 16.96 -6.65
N ILE A 96 11.23 16.81 -7.97
CA ILE A 96 12.53 16.52 -8.59
C ILE A 96 13.58 17.53 -8.11
N GLY A 97 14.72 17.03 -7.65
CA GLY A 97 15.82 17.85 -7.10
C GLY A 97 15.71 18.14 -5.60
N THR A 98 14.64 17.72 -4.92
CA THR A 98 14.57 17.81 -3.46
C THR A 98 15.55 16.84 -2.82
N VAL A 99 16.60 17.36 -2.20
CA VAL A 99 17.57 16.55 -1.44
C VAL A 99 16.87 15.93 -0.24
N GLY A 100 17.00 14.61 -0.10
CA GLY A 100 16.40 13.86 0.98
C GLY A 100 14.88 13.76 0.93
N GLY A 101 14.28 13.96 -0.25
CA GLY A 101 12.87 13.69 -0.49
C GLY A 101 12.55 12.19 -0.57
N ILE A 102 11.27 11.85 -0.46
CA ILE A 102 10.78 10.50 -0.76
C ILE A 102 10.78 10.30 -2.28
N ILE A 103 11.19 9.11 -2.73
CA ILE A 103 11.10 8.66 -4.11
C ILE A 103 10.19 7.43 -4.11
N CYS A 104 8.96 7.60 -4.60
CA CYS A 104 8.03 6.48 -4.77
C CYS A 104 8.54 5.52 -5.84
N SER A 105 8.39 4.23 -5.59
CA SER A 105 8.69 3.17 -6.55
C SER A 105 7.82 3.26 -7.80
N SER A 106 8.32 2.69 -8.90
CA SER A 106 7.47 2.29 -10.03
C SER A 106 6.56 1.12 -9.66
N SER A 107 5.53 0.86 -10.46
CA SER A 107 4.64 -0.28 -10.25
C SER A 107 5.35 -1.64 -10.32
N TYR A 108 6.44 -1.73 -11.08
CA TYR A 108 7.24 -2.95 -11.19
C TYR A 108 8.12 -3.19 -9.96
N GLU A 109 8.80 -2.15 -9.48
CA GLU A 109 9.61 -2.22 -8.25
C GLU A 109 8.75 -2.44 -7.01
N ALA A 110 7.53 -1.91 -7.01
CA ALA A 110 6.63 -2.01 -5.86
C ALA A 110 6.16 -3.43 -5.60
N ALA A 111 5.95 -4.21 -6.66
CA ALA A 111 5.42 -5.57 -6.61
C ALA A 111 6.49 -6.60 -6.19
N ILE A 112 7.12 -6.39 -5.04
CA ILE A 112 8.25 -7.19 -4.51
C ILE A 112 7.92 -8.67 -4.28
N GLN A 113 6.65 -9.02 -4.10
CA GLN A 113 6.21 -10.42 -3.97
C GLN A 113 6.18 -11.14 -5.33
N GLU A 114 5.84 -10.42 -6.39
CA GLU A 114 5.73 -10.97 -7.75
C GLU A 114 7.05 -10.89 -8.52
N ASN A 115 7.83 -9.85 -8.23
CA ASN A 115 9.09 -9.57 -8.88
C ASN A 115 10.21 -10.41 -8.27
N LYS A 116 10.83 -11.28 -9.08
CA LYS A 116 11.93 -12.18 -8.64
C LYS A 116 13.33 -11.58 -8.80
N SER A 117 13.43 -10.27 -9.03
CA SER A 117 14.72 -9.58 -9.21
C SER A 117 15.60 -9.66 -7.94
N ALA A 118 16.90 -9.45 -8.11
CA ALA A 118 17.82 -9.42 -6.97
C ALA A 118 17.48 -8.28 -6.01
N GLU A 119 17.04 -7.15 -6.54
CA GLU A 119 16.61 -5.97 -5.79
C GLU A 119 15.36 -6.29 -4.95
N SER A 120 14.37 -6.98 -5.52
CA SER A 120 13.14 -7.35 -4.78
C SER A 120 13.45 -8.31 -3.63
N LYS A 121 14.33 -9.30 -3.87
CA LYS A 121 14.82 -10.21 -2.81
C LYS A 121 15.57 -9.46 -1.72
N HIS A 122 16.41 -8.50 -2.10
CA HIS A 122 17.14 -7.67 -1.14
C HIS A 122 16.18 -6.80 -0.30
N LEU A 123 15.15 -6.23 -0.91
CA LEU A 123 14.14 -5.44 -0.21
C LEU A 123 13.32 -6.30 0.77
N LEU A 124 13.03 -7.56 0.43
CA LEU A 124 12.37 -8.51 1.33
C LEU A 124 13.29 -8.94 2.48
N ASP A 125 14.55 -9.26 2.22
CA ASP A 125 15.53 -9.57 3.27
C ASP A 125 15.75 -8.40 4.23
N LEU A 126 15.79 -7.17 3.70
CA LEU A 126 15.83 -5.96 4.52
C LEU A 126 14.57 -5.83 5.39
N PHE A 127 13.41 -6.14 4.82
CA PHE A 127 12.15 -6.14 5.55
C PHE A 127 12.17 -7.13 6.71
N ASP A 128 12.48 -8.39 6.41
CA ASP A 128 12.51 -9.50 7.37
C ASP A 128 13.48 -9.20 8.51
N LYS A 129 14.67 -8.67 8.20
CA LYS A 129 15.65 -8.23 9.21
C LYS A 129 15.08 -7.12 10.09
N GLY A 130 14.45 -6.10 9.49
CA GLY A 130 13.89 -4.98 10.22
C GLY A 130 12.77 -5.38 11.19
N VAL A 131 11.88 -6.30 10.79
CA VAL A 131 10.76 -6.76 11.64
C VAL A 131 11.13 -7.89 12.60
N SER A 132 12.28 -8.55 12.41
CA SER A 132 12.68 -9.75 13.18
C SER A 132 12.70 -9.58 14.71
N HIS A 133 12.87 -8.36 15.20
CA HIS A 133 12.91 -8.05 16.64
C HIS A 133 11.56 -7.61 17.21
N ILE A 134 10.50 -7.48 16.39
CA ILE A 134 9.15 -7.14 16.85
C ILE A 134 8.34 -8.40 17.04
N SER A 135 7.83 -8.61 18.26
CA SER A 135 7.11 -9.84 18.62
C SER A 135 5.59 -9.69 18.76
N ASP A 136 5.05 -8.51 18.46
CA ASP A 136 3.62 -8.21 18.61
C ASP A 136 2.79 -8.76 17.45
N PHE A 137 3.38 -8.81 16.26
CA PHE A 137 2.73 -9.26 15.04
C PHE A 137 3.68 -10.13 14.21
N ASP A 138 3.09 -11.05 13.45
CA ASP A 138 3.73 -11.69 12.31
C ASP A 138 3.52 -10.79 11.08
N TYR A 139 4.61 -10.38 10.44
CA TYR A 139 4.60 -9.39 9.36
C TYR A 139 4.91 -10.04 8.01
N LYS A 140 4.19 -9.61 6.98
CA LYS A 140 4.49 -9.94 5.58
C LYS A 140 4.46 -8.67 4.75
N ALA A 141 5.58 -8.31 4.13
CA ALA A 141 5.61 -7.18 3.20
C ALA A 141 4.81 -7.51 1.94
N ASP A 142 3.81 -6.71 1.60
CA ASP A 142 3.00 -6.92 0.39
C ASP A 142 3.40 -5.98 -0.74
N LEU A 143 3.88 -4.78 -0.42
CA LEU A 143 4.28 -3.78 -1.40
C LEU A 143 5.44 -2.93 -0.88
N TYR A 144 6.45 -2.70 -1.72
CA TYR A 144 7.43 -1.64 -1.52
C TYR A 144 6.88 -0.34 -2.10
N LEU A 145 6.83 0.72 -1.32
CA LEU A 145 6.26 1.99 -1.77
C LEU A 145 7.32 2.97 -2.28
N GLY A 146 8.56 2.84 -1.81
CA GLY A 146 9.63 3.76 -2.14
C GLY A 146 10.62 3.97 -0.99
N HIS A 147 11.51 4.94 -1.16
CA HIS A 147 12.57 5.21 -0.18
C HIS A 147 12.87 6.70 -0.04
N LYS A 148 13.62 7.03 1.02
CA LYS A 148 14.12 8.37 1.31
C LYS A 148 15.58 8.28 1.72
N ILE A 149 16.45 8.95 0.97
CA ILE A 149 17.88 9.03 1.29
C ILE A 149 18.09 10.06 2.40
N VAL A 150 18.73 9.65 3.49
CA VAL A 150 19.12 10.49 4.63
C VAL A 150 20.62 10.22 4.93
N LYS A 151 21.07 10.31 6.18
CA LYS A 151 22.29 9.62 6.59
C LYS A 151 21.96 8.11 6.67
N GLY A 152 22.02 7.41 5.54
CA GLY A 152 21.41 6.09 5.35
C GLY A 152 20.16 6.16 4.48
N CYS A 153 19.27 5.18 4.60
CA CYS A 153 18.08 5.11 3.77
C CYS A 153 16.87 4.65 4.59
N LYS A 154 15.73 5.30 4.39
CA LYS A 154 14.43 4.84 4.90
C LYS A 154 13.65 4.19 3.77
N TYR A 155 13.15 2.99 3.98
CA TYR A 155 12.38 2.20 3.03
C TYR A 155 10.95 2.06 3.55
N TYR A 156 9.98 2.30 2.69
CA TYR A 156 8.56 2.34 3.03
C TYR A 156 7.87 1.11 2.45
N TYR A 157 7.20 0.34 3.29
CA TYR A 157 6.50 -0.88 2.92
C TYR A 157 5.05 -0.83 3.38
N LEU A 158 4.13 -1.37 2.57
CA LEU A 158 2.87 -1.86 3.10
C LEU A 158 3.02 -3.33 3.45
N ALA A 159 2.56 -3.69 4.64
CA ALA A 159 2.62 -5.04 5.15
C ALA A 159 1.31 -5.45 5.80
N GLU A 160 0.88 -6.68 5.53
CA GLU A 160 -0.05 -7.39 6.38
C GLU A 160 0.64 -7.72 7.72
N ALA A 161 -0.06 -7.42 8.81
CA ALA A 161 0.38 -7.70 10.16
C ALA A 161 -0.69 -8.49 10.91
N LYS A 162 -0.31 -9.68 11.37
CA LYS A 162 -1.20 -10.62 12.05
C LYS A 162 -0.86 -10.70 13.52
N ASP A 163 -1.80 -10.33 14.38
CA ASP A 163 -1.59 -10.38 15.83
C ASP A 163 -1.62 -11.83 16.36
N LYS A 164 -1.23 -12.01 17.62
CA LYS A 164 -1.25 -13.33 18.31
C LYS A 164 -2.65 -13.96 18.41
N LYS A 165 -3.71 -13.18 18.22
CA LYS A 165 -5.11 -13.66 18.20
C LYS A 165 -5.57 -14.02 16.77
N GLY A 166 -4.71 -13.83 15.77
CA GLY A 166 -4.97 -14.10 14.37
C GLY A 166 -5.73 -12.99 13.65
N LYS A 167 -5.85 -11.80 14.24
CA LYS A 167 -6.46 -10.64 13.59
C LYS A 167 -5.43 -9.99 12.66
N ASN A 168 -5.83 -9.83 11.40
CA ASN A 168 -5.02 -9.14 10.40
C ASN A 168 -5.30 -7.63 10.40
N SER A 169 -4.26 -6.87 10.07
CA SER A 169 -4.28 -5.42 9.87
C SER A 169 -3.32 -5.08 8.73
N ILE A 170 -3.46 -3.89 8.14
CA ILE A 170 -2.52 -3.38 7.15
C ILE A 170 -1.75 -2.24 7.78
N LYS A 171 -0.41 -2.30 7.72
CA LYS A 171 0.47 -1.31 8.31
C LYS A 171 1.42 -0.73 7.27
N LEU A 172 1.69 0.57 7.39
CA LEU A 172 2.83 1.21 6.77
C LEU A 172 4.04 1.01 7.70
N ILE A 173 5.06 0.30 7.21
CA ILE A 173 6.29 0.03 7.95
C ILE A 173 7.43 0.81 7.30
N VAL A 174 8.20 1.52 8.12
CA VAL A 174 9.35 2.31 7.67
C VAL A 174 10.62 1.73 8.28
N ILE A 175 11.45 1.12 7.45
CA ILE A 175 12.72 0.52 7.86
C ILE A 175 13.85 1.49 7.54
N TYR A 176 14.65 1.81 8.54
CA TYR A 176 15.89 2.55 8.38
C TYR A 176 17.05 1.58 8.24
N SER A 177 17.93 1.83 7.28
CA SER A 177 19.18 1.10 7.10
C SER A 177 20.35 2.05 6.89
N PHE A 178 21.42 1.83 7.64
CA PHE A 178 22.69 2.52 7.47
C PHE A 178 23.85 1.62 7.89
N MET A 179 24.76 1.33 6.96
CA MET A 179 25.83 0.35 7.18
C MET A 179 25.25 -1.02 7.59
N GLU A 180 25.57 -1.50 8.79
CA GLU A 180 25.08 -2.76 9.34
C GLU A 180 23.84 -2.58 10.24
N GLU A 181 23.45 -1.33 10.52
CA GLU A 181 22.28 -1.01 11.35
C GLU A 181 21.01 -1.09 10.50
N ILE A 182 20.04 -1.90 10.97
CA ILE A 182 18.70 -2.03 10.40
C ILE A 182 17.71 -1.95 11.56
N GLU A 183 16.80 -0.99 11.51
CA GLU A 183 15.78 -0.81 12.54
C GLU A 183 14.47 -0.29 11.98
N ILE A 184 13.38 -0.49 12.72
CA ILE A 184 12.10 0.10 12.38
C ILE A 184 12.05 1.53 12.92
N SER A 185 11.89 2.47 12.01
CA SER A 185 11.82 3.90 12.30
C SER A 185 10.38 4.45 12.26
N GLY A 186 9.39 3.61 11.94
CA GLY A 186 7.97 3.98 11.96
C GLY A 186 7.05 2.79 11.67
N ILE A 187 5.90 2.77 12.34
CA ILE A 187 4.78 1.85 12.11
C ILE A 187 3.49 2.67 12.21
N GLU A 188 2.63 2.58 11.20
CA GLU A 188 1.35 3.28 11.16
C GLU A 188 0.25 2.32 10.69
N ASP A 189 -0.91 2.34 11.36
CA ASP A 189 -2.09 1.56 10.97
C ASP A 189 -2.79 2.20 9.77
N ILE A 190 -2.97 1.44 8.70
CA ILE A 190 -3.71 1.84 7.51
C ILE A 190 -5.15 1.29 7.54
N LEU A 191 -5.31 0.00 7.91
CA LEU A 191 -6.59 -0.70 8.07
C LEU A 191 -6.58 -1.75 9.20
#